data_AF-A0A4Z2BUG1-F1
#
_entry.id   AF-A0A4Z2BUG1-F1
#
_cell.length_a   1.000
_cell.length_b   1.000
_cell.length_c   1.000
_cell.angle_alpha   90.00
_cell.angle_beta   90.00
_cell.angle_gamma   90.00
#
_symmetry.space_group_name_H-M   'P 1'
#
loop_
_entity.id
_entity.type
_entity.pdbx_description
1 polymer ?
#
loop_
_entity_poly.entity_id
_entity_poly.type
_entity_poly.pdbx_seq_one_letter_code
_entity_poly.pdbx_strand_id
1 'polypeptide(L)'
;MKMPKPRMTMMGSQAGGPLGHFPPNLRQDLNYPPGSVECTMPNLNPRRKLNSKDTGTPEAWRVMMSLKSGLLAESTWALDTINILLYDDSTVASFNLSQLPGFLELIVEYFRRFLIEIFGILEEFEVRTVAQKHPSGFDPNEVEKVLPGPGIRVHHPA
;
A
#
# COMPACT_ATOMS: atom_id res chain seq x y z
N MET A 1 -73.69 -18.39 23.99
CA MET A 1 -72.47 -17.76 24.55
C MET A 1 -71.24 -18.59 24.21
N LYS A 2 -70.33 -18.07 23.39
CA LYS A 2 -68.87 -18.25 23.50
C LYS A 2 -68.19 -17.38 22.44
N MET A 3 -67.57 -16.29 22.90
CA MET A 3 -66.80 -15.36 22.08
C MET A 3 -65.44 -15.98 21.68
N PRO A 4 -64.86 -15.63 20.52
CA PRO A 4 -63.48 -15.97 20.20
C PRO A 4 -62.52 -15.06 20.99
N LYS A 5 -61.47 -15.65 21.60
CA LYS A 5 -60.38 -14.90 22.22
C LYS A 5 -59.33 -14.51 21.16
N PRO A 6 -58.80 -13.27 21.13
CA PRO A 6 -57.69 -12.90 20.28
C PRO A 6 -56.40 -13.47 20.85
N ARG A 7 -55.67 -14.28 20.07
CA ARG A 7 -54.36 -14.82 20.45
C ARG A 7 -53.27 -13.86 19.99
N MET A 8 -52.41 -13.54 20.95
CA MET A 8 -51.28 -12.62 20.89
C MET A 8 -50.29 -12.92 19.75
N THR A 9 -49.71 -11.83 19.26
CA THR A 9 -48.49 -11.69 18.45
C THR A 9 -47.40 -12.65 18.92
N MET A 10 -46.88 -13.48 18.02
CA MET A 10 -45.63 -14.22 18.25
C MET A 10 -44.59 -13.72 17.25
N MET A 11 -43.53 -13.16 17.82
CA MET A 11 -42.28 -12.79 17.17
C MET A 11 -41.68 -14.01 16.46
N GLY A 12 -41.54 -13.93 15.14
CA GLY A 12 -40.93 -14.96 14.32
C GLY A 12 -39.41 -14.94 14.41
N SER A 13 -38.89 -15.88 15.18
CA SER A 13 -37.69 -16.70 14.96
C SER A 13 -36.42 -16.05 14.41
N GLN A 14 -35.46 -15.93 15.33
CA GLN A 14 -34.02 -16.14 15.11
C GLN A 14 -33.78 -17.26 14.08
N ALA A 15 -33.17 -16.91 12.95
CA ALA A 15 -32.37 -17.84 12.18
C ALA A 15 -30.95 -17.79 12.75
N GLY A 16 -30.67 -18.70 13.70
CA GLY A 16 -29.35 -18.93 14.25
C GLY A 16 -28.45 -19.66 13.27
N GLY A 17 -27.42 -18.98 12.76
CA GLY A 17 -26.18 -19.65 12.36
C GLY A 17 -25.34 -19.95 13.61
N PRO A 18 -24.44 -20.96 13.57
CA PRO A 18 -23.68 -21.36 14.76
C PRO A 18 -22.74 -20.23 15.13
N LEU A 19 -23.13 -19.47 16.16
CA LEU A 19 -22.25 -18.55 16.87
C LEU A 19 -21.13 -19.40 17.46
N GLY A 20 -19.96 -19.37 16.81
CA GLY A 20 -18.72 -19.82 17.42
C GLY A 20 -18.66 -19.28 18.85
N HIS A 21 -18.27 -20.13 19.79
CA HIS A 21 -18.14 -19.80 21.21
C HIS A 21 -17.16 -18.63 21.36
N PHE A 22 -17.68 -17.40 21.34
CA PHE A 22 -16.94 -16.22 21.80
C PHE A 22 -16.80 -16.32 23.31
N PRO A 23 -15.62 -15.98 23.89
CA PRO A 23 -15.44 -16.00 25.33
C PRO A 23 -16.49 -15.07 25.99
N PRO A 24 -17.08 -15.50 27.11
CA PRO A 24 -18.24 -14.83 27.72
C PRO A 24 -17.97 -13.36 28.11
N ASN A 25 -16.70 -13.00 28.32
CA ASN A 25 -16.28 -11.65 28.68
C ASN A 25 -16.46 -10.59 27.57
N LEU A 26 -16.64 -10.98 26.29
CA LEU A 26 -16.87 -10.03 25.19
C LEU A 26 -18.35 -9.75 24.90
N ARG A 27 -19.27 -10.47 25.55
CA ARG A 27 -20.71 -10.34 25.27
C ARG A 27 -21.40 -9.26 26.11
N GLN A 28 -20.72 -8.73 27.12
CA GLN A 28 -21.31 -7.81 28.10
C GLN A 28 -21.35 -6.35 27.64
N ASP A 29 -20.50 -5.94 26.69
CA ASP A 29 -20.44 -4.55 26.19
C ASP A 29 -21.24 -4.29 24.89
N LEU A 30 -21.96 -5.29 24.37
CA LEU A 30 -22.64 -5.21 23.07
C LEU A 30 -24.15 -5.00 23.22
N ASN A 31 -24.55 -3.88 23.84
CA ASN A 31 -25.97 -3.45 23.90
C ASN A 31 -26.34 -2.50 22.74
N TYR A 32 -25.70 -2.67 21.58
CA TYR A 32 -26.00 -1.87 20.39
C TYR A 32 -27.16 -2.49 19.61
N PRO A 33 -28.01 -1.67 18.96
CA PRO A 33 -29.12 -2.20 18.18
C PRO A 33 -28.62 -3.08 17.02
N PRO A 34 -29.28 -4.22 16.72
CA PRO A 34 -28.94 -5.04 15.56
C PRO A 34 -28.99 -4.22 14.27
N GLY A 35 -27.92 -4.25 13.48
CA GLY A 35 -27.76 -3.43 12.26
C GLY A 35 -27.01 -2.11 12.48
N SER A 36 -26.66 -1.77 13.72
CA SER A 36 -25.76 -0.66 14.03
C SER A 36 -24.30 -1.03 13.76
N VAL A 37 -23.49 -0.04 13.35
CA VAL A 37 -22.07 -0.26 13.02
C VAL A 37 -21.26 -0.76 14.21
N GLU A 38 -21.67 -0.42 15.44
CA GLU A 38 -21.04 -0.82 16.70
C GLU A 38 -21.29 -2.30 17.03
N CYS A 39 -22.29 -2.94 16.39
CA CYS A 39 -22.54 -4.38 16.47
C CYS A 39 -21.78 -5.18 15.38
N THR A 40 -20.99 -4.51 14.53
CA THR A 40 -20.24 -5.17 13.46
C THR A 40 -19.16 -6.07 14.05
N MET A 41 -19.31 -7.38 13.87
CA MET A 41 -18.31 -8.35 14.27
C MET A 41 -17.19 -8.44 13.22
N PRO A 42 -15.92 -8.60 13.62
CA PRO A 42 -14.83 -8.80 12.68
C PRO A 42 -15.04 -10.07 11.87
N ASN A 43 -14.68 -10.04 10.59
CA ASN A 43 -14.70 -11.23 9.75
C ASN A 43 -13.50 -12.12 10.11
N LEU A 44 -13.76 -13.25 10.78
CA LEU A 44 -12.75 -14.20 11.25
C LEU A 44 -12.42 -15.31 10.24
N ASN A 45 -12.64 -15.08 8.93
CA ASN A 45 -12.27 -16.04 7.90
C ASN A 45 -10.74 -16.25 7.87
N PRO A 46 -10.24 -17.49 8.05
CA PRO A 46 -8.81 -17.76 7.99
C PRO A 46 -8.28 -17.46 6.58
N ARG A 47 -7.19 -16.70 6.51
CA ARG A 47 -6.49 -16.40 5.25
C ARG A 47 -5.59 -17.57 4.86
N ARG A 48 -5.82 -18.16 3.69
CA ARG A 48 -4.95 -19.20 3.15
C ARG A 48 -3.55 -18.64 2.85
N LYS A 49 -2.52 -19.35 3.29
CA LYS A 49 -1.13 -19.07 2.93
C LYS A 49 -0.80 -19.64 1.55
N LEU A 50 -0.21 -18.82 0.69
CA LEU A 50 0.31 -19.24 -0.61
C LEU A 50 1.65 -19.97 -0.44
N ASN A 51 1.91 -20.94 -1.30
CA ASN A 51 3.18 -21.68 -1.35
C ASN A 51 3.77 -21.61 -2.76
N SER A 52 5.01 -22.10 -2.91
CA SER A 52 5.73 -22.13 -4.20
C SER A 52 4.92 -22.71 -5.36
N LYS A 53 4.10 -23.75 -5.11
CA LYS A 53 3.27 -24.45 -6.12
C LYS A 53 2.13 -23.58 -6.65
N ASP A 54 1.65 -22.62 -5.88
CA ASP A 54 0.59 -21.70 -6.30
C ASP A 54 1.14 -20.57 -7.22
N THR A 55 2.45 -20.31 -7.15
CA THR A 55 3.13 -19.19 -7.84
C THR A 55 3.67 -19.54 -9.23
N GLY A 56 3.77 -20.82 -9.58
CA GLY A 56 4.28 -21.26 -10.88
C GLY A 56 5.78 -21.06 -11.10
N THR A 57 6.57 -20.96 -10.02
CA THR A 57 8.05 -20.83 -10.01
C THR A 57 8.59 -19.84 -11.06
N PRO A 58 8.29 -18.54 -10.92
CA PRO A 58 8.81 -17.53 -11.83
C PRO A 58 10.34 -17.45 -11.74
N GLU A 59 10.97 -17.21 -12.89
CA GLU A 59 12.41 -17.06 -13.02
C GLU A 59 12.90 -15.80 -12.27
N ALA A 60 14.02 -15.90 -11.53
CA ALA A 60 14.54 -14.80 -10.71
C ALA A 60 14.78 -13.52 -11.51
N TRP A 61 15.18 -13.65 -12.78
CA TRP A 61 15.34 -12.51 -13.70
C TRP A 61 14.04 -11.75 -13.95
N ARG A 62 12.91 -12.45 -14.09
CA ARG A 62 11.60 -11.82 -14.29
C ARG A 62 11.21 -11.00 -13.07
N VAL A 63 11.45 -11.54 -11.88
CA VAL A 63 11.22 -10.84 -10.61
C VAL A 63 12.08 -9.58 -10.54
N MET A 64 13.37 -9.68 -10.87
CA MET A 64 14.27 -8.54 -10.93
C MET A 64 13.79 -7.46 -11.91
N MET A 65 13.38 -7.84 -13.12
CA MET A 65 12.88 -6.89 -14.11
C MET A 65 11.57 -6.22 -13.70
N SER A 66 10.67 -6.98 -13.06
CA SER A 66 9.41 -6.46 -12.53
C SER A 66 9.68 -5.38 -11.47
N LEU A 67 10.65 -5.62 -10.59
CA LEU A 67 11.10 -4.61 -9.62
C LEU A 67 11.83 -3.43 -10.28
N LYS A 68 12.68 -3.68 -11.29
CA LYS A 68 13.39 -2.61 -12.01
C LYS A 68 12.44 -1.65 -12.71
N SER A 69 11.23 -2.10 -13.09
CA SER A 69 10.23 -1.25 -13.75
C SER A 69 9.72 -0.11 -12.86
N GLY A 70 9.69 -0.29 -11.54
CA GLY A 70 9.13 0.69 -10.61
C GLY A 70 7.59 0.81 -10.65
N LEU A 71 6.90 0.02 -11.47
CA LEU A 71 5.44 0.05 -11.54
C LEU A 71 4.85 -0.59 -10.28
N LEU A 72 3.79 0.02 -9.72
CA LEU A 72 3.20 -0.44 -8.47
C LEU A 72 2.69 -1.90 -8.55
N ALA A 73 2.00 -2.25 -9.64
CA ALA A 73 1.49 -3.60 -9.85
C ALA A 73 2.62 -4.63 -10.00
N GLU A 74 3.64 -4.33 -10.82
CA GLU A 74 4.78 -5.23 -11.06
C GLU A 74 5.65 -5.41 -9.82
N SER A 75 5.91 -4.32 -9.09
CA SER A 75 6.70 -4.35 -7.85
C SER A 75 5.95 -5.09 -6.74
N THR A 76 4.63 -4.89 -6.61
CA THR A 76 3.80 -5.61 -5.64
C THR A 76 3.78 -7.10 -5.97
N TRP A 77 3.53 -7.46 -7.23
CA TRP A 77 3.60 -8.85 -7.69
C TRP A 77 4.96 -9.49 -7.41
N ALA A 78 6.05 -8.78 -7.68
CA ALA A 78 7.40 -9.26 -7.45
C ALA A 78 7.73 -9.44 -5.95
N LEU A 79 7.36 -8.48 -5.10
CA LEU A 79 7.57 -8.57 -3.65
C LEU A 79 6.75 -9.70 -3.03
N ASP A 80 5.50 -9.88 -3.44
CA ASP A 80 4.67 -11.00 -3.01
C ASP A 80 5.29 -12.34 -3.42
N THR A 81 5.76 -12.43 -4.66
CA THR A 81 6.45 -13.61 -5.19
C THR A 81 7.71 -13.92 -4.39
N ILE A 82 8.56 -12.93 -4.11
CA ILE A 82 9.77 -13.09 -3.30
C ILE A 82 9.41 -13.58 -1.90
N ASN A 83 8.42 -12.98 -1.26
CA ASN A 83 7.98 -13.37 0.08
C ASN A 83 7.48 -14.83 0.12
N ILE A 84 6.76 -15.29 -0.91
CA ILE A 84 6.30 -16.69 -1.00
C ILE A 84 7.49 -17.63 -1.20
N LEU A 85 8.38 -17.34 -2.15
CA LEU A 85 9.45 -18.25 -2.54
C LEU A 85 10.62 -18.29 -1.54
N LEU A 86 10.91 -17.18 -0.85
CA LEU A 86 11.92 -17.16 0.20
C LEU A 86 11.43 -17.77 1.51
N TYR A 87 10.11 -17.79 1.74
CA TYR A 87 9.56 -18.46 2.92
C TYR A 87 9.62 -19.99 2.79
N ASP A 88 9.56 -20.53 1.58
CA ASP A 88 9.53 -21.97 1.31
C ASP A 88 10.96 -22.54 1.18
N ASP A 89 11.33 -23.48 2.07
CA ASP A 89 12.64 -24.15 2.10
C ASP A 89 12.98 -24.84 0.77
N SER A 90 11.97 -25.24 -0.01
CA SER A 90 12.20 -25.90 -1.30
C SER A 90 12.64 -24.94 -2.41
N THR A 91 12.36 -23.64 -2.28
CA THR A 91 12.65 -22.62 -3.30
C THR A 91 13.65 -21.56 -2.85
N VAL A 92 13.97 -21.48 -1.56
CA VAL A 92 14.93 -20.50 -1.02
C VAL A 92 16.29 -20.55 -1.71
N ALA A 93 16.76 -21.75 -2.09
CA ALA A 93 18.03 -21.96 -2.77
C ALA A 93 18.10 -21.32 -4.17
N SER A 94 16.95 -21.07 -4.81
CA SER A 94 16.87 -20.41 -6.11
C SER A 94 17.21 -18.91 -6.05
N PHE A 95 17.17 -18.31 -4.85
CA PHE A 95 17.54 -16.91 -4.62
C PHE A 95 18.97 -16.78 -4.07
N ASN A 96 19.91 -17.52 -4.65
CA ASN A 96 21.32 -17.38 -4.28
C ASN A 96 21.87 -16.04 -4.78
N LEU A 97 22.19 -15.14 -3.84
CA LEU A 97 22.69 -13.79 -4.14
C LEU A 97 23.98 -13.79 -4.97
N SER A 98 24.83 -14.81 -4.81
CA SER A 98 26.06 -14.95 -5.61
C SER A 98 25.78 -15.18 -7.11
N GLN A 99 24.57 -15.65 -7.44
CA GLN A 99 24.12 -15.92 -8.82
C GLN A 99 23.15 -14.85 -9.34
N LEU A 100 22.69 -13.93 -8.48
CA LEU A 100 21.73 -12.88 -8.80
C LEU A 100 22.34 -11.49 -8.54
N PRO A 101 23.33 -11.07 -9.35
CA PRO A 101 23.98 -9.78 -9.17
C PRO A 101 22.96 -8.64 -9.35
N GLY A 102 22.96 -7.67 -8.43
CA GLY A 102 22.02 -6.54 -8.46
C GLY A 102 20.70 -6.79 -7.75
N PHE A 103 20.39 -8.03 -7.32
CA PHE A 103 19.13 -8.32 -6.65
C PHE A 103 19.05 -7.68 -5.27
N LEU A 104 20.09 -7.83 -4.44
CA LEU A 104 20.11 -7.27 -3.09
C LEU A 104 20.10 -5.74 -3.13
N GLU A 105 20.87 -5.14 -4.03
CA GLU A 105 20.92 -3.70 -4.26
C GLU A 105 19.53 -3.15 -4.56
N LEU A 106 18.76 -3.87 -5.36
CA LEU A 106 17.42 -3.47 -5.73
C LEU A 106 16.43 -3.65 -4.57
N ILE A 107 16.54 -4.69 -3.75
CA ILE A 107 15.74 -4.80 -2.52
C ILE A 107 16.05 -3.65 -1.56
N VAL A 108 17.33 -3.30 -1.40
CA VAL A 108 17.78 -2.19 -0.55
C VAL A 108 17.28 -0.84 -1.10
N GLU A 109 17.26 -0.66 -2.42
CA GLU A 109 16.69 0.53 -3.08
C GLU A 109 15.21 0.73 -2.73
N TYR A 110 14.41 -0.35 -2.81
CA TYR A 110 13.00 -0.31 -2.43
C TYR A 110 12.82 -0.04 -0.93
N PHE A 111 13.61 -0.70 -0.09
CA PHE A 111 13.55 -0.46 1.35
C PHE A 111 13.90 0.99 1.71
N ARG A 112 14.94 1.55 1.08
CA ARG A 112 15.31 2.97 1.26
C ARG A 112 14.17 3.89 0.86
N ARG A 113 13.54 3.65 -0.31
CA ARG A 113 12.38 4.46 -0.75
C ARG A 113 11.23 4.41 0.25
N PHE A 114 10.88 3.23 0.78
CA PHE A 114 9.84 3.12 1.81
C PHE A 114 10.21 3.87 3.10
N LEU A 115 11.48 3.84 3.52
CA LEU A 115 11.93 4.58 4.70
C LEU A 115 11.91 6.10 4.48
N ILE A 116 12.28 6.57 3.28
CA ILE A 116 12.17 7.98 2.90
C ILE A 116 10.69 8.40 2.92
N GLU A 117 9.80 7.64 2.30
CA GLU A 117 8.37 7.99 2.19
C GLU A 117 7.66 8.01 3.54
N ILE A 118 7.98 7.07 4.44
CA ILE A 118 7.30 6.95 5.73
C ILE A 118 7.92 7.87 6.78
N PHE A 119 9.25 7.95 6.84
CA PHE A 119 9.98 8.60 7.94
C PHE A 119 10.79 9.83 7.52
N GLY A 120 10.98 10.08 6.22
CA GLY A 120 11.79 11.21 5.73
C GLY A 120 13.29 11.09 6.03
N ILE A 121 13.79 9.87 6.23
CA ILE A 121 15.21 9.59 6.51
C ILE A 121 15.91 8.99 5.29
N LEU A 122 17.25 9.04 5.25
CA LEU A 122 18.08 8.41 4.21
C LEU A 122 17.95 9.01 2.80
N GLU A 123 17.35 10.20 2.66
CA GLU A 123 17.26 10.92 1.40
C GLU A 123 18.64 11.31 0.87
N GLU A 124 19.58 11.59 1.77
CA GLU A 124 20.97 11.93 1.47
C GLU A 124 21.75 10.79 0.78
N PHE A 125 21.30 9.55 0.91
CA PHE A 125 21.89 8.37 0.27
C PHE A 125 21.27 8.07 -1.10
N GLU A 126 20.19 8.76 -1.48
CA GLU A 126 19.65 8.66 -2.82
C GLU A 126 20.53 9.46 -3.78
N VAL A 127 21.32 8.75 -4.59
CA VAL A 127 22.06 9.37 -5.69
C VAL A 127 21.04 9.78 -6.76
N ARG A 128 20.49 10.98 -6.62
CA ARG A 128 19.75 11.62 -7.69
C ARG A 128 20.75 11.94 -8.80
N THR A 129 20.62 11.30 -9.95
CA THR A 129 21.09 11.93 -11.18
C THR A 129 20.47 13.32 -11.21
N VAL A 130 21.28 14.35 -11.42
CA VAL A 130 20.99 15.78 -11.19
C VAL A 130 19.93 16.33 -12.17
N ALA A 131 18.77 15.70 -12.25
CA ALA A 131 17.77 15.96 -13.27
C ALA A 131 16.36 16.15 -12.71
N GLN A 132 16.18 16.38 -11.41
CA GLN A 132 14.93 16.89 -10.83
C GLN A 132 15.22 17.75 -9.59
N LYS A 133 15.88 18.89 -9.78
CA LYS A 133 15.56 20.08 -8.99
C LYS A 133 14.49 20.81 -9.81
N HIS A 134 13.24 20.39 -9.70
CA HIS A 134 12.14 21.32 -9.93
C HIS A 134 11.95 22.04 -8.60
N PRO A 135 12.44 23.27 -8.42
CA PRO A 135 12.10 24.03 -7.23
C PRO A 135 10.59 24.22 -7.26
N SER A 136 9.88 23.51 -6.39
CA SER A 136 8.53 23.87 -6.01
C SER A 136 8.60 25.21 -5.27
N GLY A 137 8.53 26.27 -6.06
CA GLY A 137 8.54 27.65 -5.60
C GLY A 137 8.13 28.53 -6.78
N PHE A 138 6.90 28.38 -7.24
CA PHE A 138 6.29 29.39 -8.08
C PHE A 138 5.87 30.53 -7.17
N ASP A 139 6.75 31.52 -7.03
CA ASP A 139 6.42 32.80 -6.37
C ASP A 139 5.95 33.77 -7.47
N PRO A 140 4.66 34.16 -7.53
CA PRO A 140 4.13 34.96 -8.65
C PRO A 140 4.64 36.41 -8.71
N ASN A 141 5.57 36.82 -7.84
CA ASN A 141 5.92 38.23 -7.62
C ASN A 141 7.34 38.66 -8.02
N GLU A 142 8.15 37.81 -8.66
CA GLU A 142 9.53 38.18 -9.07
C GLU A 142 9.69 38.70 -10.51
N VAL A 143 8.60 38.98 -11.23
CA VAL A 143 8.72 39.42 -12.65
C VAL A 143 9.04 40.92 -12.81
N GLU A 144 9.08 41.74 -11.75
CA GLU A 144 9.18 43.20 -11.90
C GLU A 144 10.51 43.85 -11.48
N LYS A 145 11.66 43.17 -11.53
CA LYS A 145 12.95 43.84 -11.24
C LYS A 145 14.16 43.38 -12.07
N VAL A 146 14.04 43.17 -13.38
CA VAL A 146 15.26 43.14 -14.23
C VAL A 146 15.00 43.72 -15.61
N LEU A 147 15.19 45.04 -15.75
CA LEU A 147 15.53 45.68 -17.04
C LEU A 147 16.47 46.85 -16.78
N PRO A 148 17.79 46.72 -17.03
CA PRO A 148 18.64 47.86 -17.30
C PRO A 148 18.61 48.10 -18.81
N GLY A 149 17.79 49.06 -19.27
CA GLY A 149 17.84 49.50 -20.66
C GLY A 149 19.14 50.29 -20.92
N PRO A 150 19.96 49.92 -21.92
CA PRO A 150 21.11 50.74 -22.29
C PRO A 150 20.63 51.97 -23.05
N GLY A 151 21.04 53.14 -22.57
CA GLY A 151 20.82 54.40 -23.26
C GLY A 151 21.52 54.44 -24.61
N ILE A 152 20.77 54.80 -25.65
CA ILE A 152 21.34 55.32 -26.89
C ILE A 152 20.72 56.71 -27.13
N ARG A 153 21.55 57.72 -26.84
CA ARG A 153 21.31 59.13 -27.11
C ARG A 153 21.66 59.38 -28.57
N VAL A 154 20.68 59.42 -29.46
CA VAL A 154 20.86 59.92 -30.83
C VAL A 154 20.55 61.41 -30.87
N HIS A 155 21.61 62.21 -30.94
CA HIS A 155 21.58 63.59 -31.38
C HIS A 155 21.21 63.64 -32.87
N HIS A 156 20.19 64.41 -33.23
CA HIS A 156 20.04 64.94 -34.60
C HIS A 156 20.40 66.43 -34.60
N PRO A 157 21.23 66.90 -35.54
CA PRO A 157 21.39 68.33 -35.80
C PRO A 157 20.54 68.79 -36.99
N ALA A 158 20.23 70.10 -36.94
CA ALA A 158 19.59 70.99 -37.91
C ALA A 158 18.06 70.86 -38.06
#